data_AF-A0A7G8BRQ0-F1
#
_entry.id   AF-A0A7G8BRQ0-F1
#
_cell.length_a   1.000
_cell.length_b   1.000
_cell.length_c   1.000
_cell.angle_alpha   90.00
_cell.angle_beta   90.00
_cell.angle_gamma   90.00
#
_symmetry.space_group_name_H-M   'P 1'
#
loop_
_entity.id
_entity.type
_entity.pdbx_description
1 polymer ?
#
loop_
_entity_poly.entity_id
_entity_poly.type
_entity_poly.pdbx_seq_one_letter_code
_entity_poly.pdbx_strand_id
1 'polypeptide(L)' 'MAEKQAEPEHIIAKPNAAAEAARKRQRQELELQRERILDERTSSPVRRAALEAALTEIEARLALIP' A
#
# COMPACT_ATOMS: atom_id res chain seq x y z
N MET A 1 -46.22 10.75 -15.80
CA MET A 1 -45.82 9.42 -16.30
C MET A 1 -44.62 9.64 -17.20
N ALA A 2 -43.42 9.11 -17.00
CA ALA A 2 -42.93 8.09 -16.10
C ALA A 2 -41.49 8.45 -15.70
N GLU A 3 -41.17 8.28 -14.41
CA GLU A 3 -39.81 8.33 -13.90
C GLU A 3 -39.01 7.19 -14.54
N LYS A 4 -38.05 7.54 -15.40
CA LYS A 4 -37.01 6.60 -15.82
C LYS A 4 -36.10 6.37 -14.62
N GLN A 5 -36.45 5.35 -13.85
CA GLN A 5 -35.61 4.79 -12.81
C GLN A 5 -34.27 4.40 -13.44
N ALA A 6 -33.22 5.09 -13.01
CA ALA A 6 -31.86 4.64 -13.23
C ALA A 6 -31.68 3.38 -12.37
N GLU A 7 -31.72 2.22 -13.01
CA GLU A 7 -31.30 0.97 -12.41
C GLU A 7 -29.83 1.14 -11.99
N PRO A 8 -29.47 1.01 -10.70
CA PRO A 8 -28.08 0.97 -10.32
C PRO A 8 -27.54 -0.36 -10.84
N GLU A 9 -26.77 -0.30 -11.94
CA GLU A 9 -25.94 -1.43 -12.35
C GLU A 9 -25.17 -1.88 -11.12
N HIS A 10 -25.59 -3.02 -10.58
CA HIS A 10 -24.97 -3.62 -9.42
C HIS A 10 -23.58 -4.01 -9.90
N ILE A 11 -22.60 -3.15 -9.62
CA ILE A 11 -21.20 -3.39 -9.93
C ILE A 11 -20.83 -4.56 -9.04
N ILE A 12 -21.01 -5.78 -9.54
CA ILE A 12 -20.53 -7.00 -8.90
C ILE A 12 -19.01 -6.87 -8.99
N ALA A 13 -18.42 -6.18 -8.03
CA ALA A 13 -16.99 -6.06 -7.87
C ALA A 13 -16.48 -7.49 -7.74
N LYS A 14 -15.91 -8.01 -8.83
CA LYS A 14 -15.39 -9.37 -8.89
C LYS A 14 -14.51 -9.56 -7.64
N PRO A 15 -14.62 -10.67 -6.90
CA PRO A 15 -13.88 -10.88 -5.65
C PRO A 15 -12.36 -10.72 -5.83
N ASN A 16 -11.86 -10.93 -7.05
CA ASN A 16 -10.47 -10.67 -7.42
C ASN A 16 -10.09 -9.19 -7.40
N ALA A 17 -10.98 -8.28 -7.81
CA ALA A 17 -10.71 -6.84 -7.83
C ALA A 17 -10.52 -6.27 -6.42
N ALA A 18 -11.25 -6.79 -5.43
CA ALA A 18 -11.07 -6.40 -4.03
C ALA A 18 -9.72 -6.86 -3.47
N ALA A 19 -9.29 -8.09 -3.79
CA ALA A 19 -8.00 -8.63 -3.38
C ALA A 19 -6.82 -7.90 -4.05
N GLU A 20 -6.95 -7.52 -5.32
CA GLU A 20 -5.95 -6.71 -6.01
C GLU A 20 -5.89 -5.28 -5.47
N ALA A 21 -7.04 -4.66 -5.17
CA ALA A 21 -7.08 -3.35 -4.54
C ALA A 21 -6.46 -3.37 -3.13
N ALA A 22 -6.63 -4.46 -2.37
CA ALA A 22 -5.97 -4.64 -1.08
C ALA A 22 -4.44 -4.74 -1.23
N ARG A 23 -3.95 -5.55 -2.17
CA ARG A 23 -2.51 -5.66 -2.47
C ARG A 23 -1.90 -4.33 -2.93
N LYS A 24 -2.59 -3.61 -3.81
CA LYS A 24 -2.15 -2.28 -4.26
C LYS A 24 -2.05 -1.29 -3.11
N ARG A 25 -3.05 -1.25 -2.22
CA ARG A 25 -3.01 -0.38 -1.03
C ARG A 25 -1.86 -0.76 -0.10
N GLN A 26 -1.68 -2.06 0.15
CA GLN A 26 -0.58 -2.55 0.98
C GLN A 26 0.79 -2.18 0.39
N ARG A 27 0.96 -2.32 -0.92
CA ARG A 27 2.18 -1.91 -1.63
C ARG A 27 2.41 -0.40 -1.52
N GLN A 28 1.38 0.41 -1.75
CA GLN A 28 1.48 1.87 -1.62
C GLN A 28 1.85 2.31 -0.21
N GLU A 29 1.28 1.67 0.81
CA GLU A 29 1.61 1.96 2.20
C GLU A 29 3.07 1.64 2.52
N LEU A 30 3.56 0.49 2.06
CA LEU A 30 4.96 0.09 2.25
C LEU A 30 5.93 0.99 1.48
N GLU A 31 5.61 1.38 0.26
CA GLU A 31 6.41 2.36 -0.51
C GLU A 31 6.48 3.71 0.20
N LEU A 32 5.37 4.19 0.75
CA LEU A 32 5.36 5.44 1.53
C LEU A 32 6.22 5.32 2.79
N GLN A 33 6.20 4.18 3.48
CA GLN A 33 7.08 3.93 4.63
C GLN A 33 8.56 3.90 4.21
N ARG A 34 8.87 3.27 3.07
CA ARG A 34 10.21 3.24 2.49
C ARG A 34 10.72 4.65 2.20
N GLU A 35 9.93 5.48 1.53
CA GLU A 35 10.30 6.87 1.24
C GLU A 35 10.54 7.69 2.50
N ARG A 36 9.68 7.54 3.52
CA ARG A 36 9.87 8.22 4.81
C ARG A 36 11.18 7.85 5.50
N ILE A 37 11.56 6.58 5.44
CA ILE A 37 12.82 6.10 6.03
C ILE A 37 14.03 6.64 5.26
N LEU A 38 13.94 6.69 3.92
CA LEU A 38 15.00 7.25 3.08
C LEU A 38 15.18 8.77 3.27
N ASP A 39 14.09 9.50 3.54
CA ASP A 39 14.12 10.93 3.81
C ASP A 39 14.54 11.26 5.26
N GLU A 40 14.31 10.35 6.21
CA GLU A 40 14.66 10.55 7.62
C GLU A 40 16.20 10.61 7.81
N ARG A 41 16.72 11.83 7.97
CA ARG A 41 18.12 12.07 8.34
C ARG A 41 18.29 12.00 9.85
N THR A 42 19.12 11.06 10.31
CA THR A 42 19.47 10.87 11.72
C THR A 42 20.98 10.92 11.94
N SER A 43 21.42 11.71 12.92
CA SER A 43 22.81 11.75 13.39
C SER A 43 23.13 10.69 14.46
N SER A 44 22.12 9.92 14.92
CA SER A 44 22.33 8.85 15.90
C SER A 44 22.65 7.53 15.19
N PRO A 45 23.78 6.87 15.52
CA PRO A 45 24.19 5.62 14.87
C PRO A 45 23.22 4.46 15.17
N VAL A 46 22.65 4.42 16.39
CA VAL A 46 21.67 3.41 16.78
C VAL A 46 20.38 3.57 15.98
N ARG A 47 19.90 4.82 15.82
CA ARG A 47 18.69 5.10 15.05
C ARG A 47 18.90 4.83 13.56
N ARG A 48 20.10 5.13 13.03
CA ARG A 48 20.46 4.78 11.65
C ARG A 48 20.39 3.27 11.41
N ALA A 49 20.99 2.46 12.28
CA ALA A 49 20.95 1.01 12.15
C ALA A 49 19.51 0.46 12.21
N ALA A 50 18.66 1.04 13.08
CA ALA A 50 17.25 0.68 13.15
C ALA A 50 16.49 1.03 11.87
N LEU A 51 16.76 2.20 11.27
CA LEU A 51 16.16 2.60 10.00
C LEU A 51 16.62 1.71 8.83
N GLU A 52 17.90 1.35 8.76
CA GLU A 52 18.43 0.43 7.73
C GLU A 52 17.80 -0.96 7.86
N ALA A 53 17.61 -1.46 9.09
CA ALA A 53 16.91 -2.72 9.33
C ALA A 53 15.42 -2.65 8.92
N ALA A 54 14.73 -1.57 9.31
CA ALA A 54 13.34 -1.34 8.93
C ALA A 54 13.17 -1.21 7.41
N LEU A 55 14.10 -0.52 6.73
CA LEU A 55 14.12 -0.39 5.29
C LEU A 55 14.24 -1.76 4.61
N THR A 56 15.19 -2.58 5.07
CA THR A 56 15.39 -3.95 4.56
C THR A 56 14.14 -4.80 4.74
N GLU A 57 13.48 -4.71 5.90
CA GLU A 57 12.24 -5.42 6.17
C GLU A 57 11.10 -5.00 5.24
N ILE A 58 10.95 -3.68 5.00
CA ILE A 58 9.94 -3.14 4.09
C ILE A 58 10.20 -3.57 2.66
N GLU A 59 11.45 -3.52 2.19
CA GLU A 59 11.82 -3.98 0.84
C GLU A 59 11.55 -5.47 0.66
N ALA A 60 11.82 -6.31 1.68
CA ALA A 60 11.46 -7.71 1.66
C ALA A 60 9.94 -7.93 1.60
N ARG A 61 9.15 -7.16 2.35
CA ARG A 61 7.67 -7.21 2.30
C ARG A 61 7.13 -6.77 0.94
N LEU A 62 7.73 -5.74 0.32
CA LEU A 62 7.38 -5.30 -1.02
C LEU A 62 7.65 -6.37 -2.08
N ALA A 63 8.75 -7.11 -1.96
CA ALA A 63 9.08 -8.22 -2.86
C ALA A 63 8.10 -9.41 -2.76
N LEU A 64 7.38 -9.54 -1.64
CA LEU A 64 6.36 -10.57 -1.44
C LEU A 64 4.98 -10.18 -1.99
N ILE A 65 4.77 -8.90 -2.33
CA ILE A 65 3.51 -8.44 -2.93
C ILE A 65 3.66 -8.52 -4.46
N PRO A 66 2.92 -9.43 -5.13
CA PRO A 66 3.00 -9.62 -6.58
C PRO A 66 2.45 -8.42 -7.37
#